data_AF-A0A7C2W0X3-F1
#
_entry.id   AF-A0A7C2W0X3-F1
#
_cell.length_a   1.000
_cell.length_b   1.000
_cell.length_c   1.000
_cell.angle_alpha   90.00
_cell.angle_beta   90.00
_cell.angle_gamma   90.00
#
_symmetry.space_group_name_H-M   'P 1'
#
loop_
_entity.id
_entity.type
_entity.pdbx_description
1 polymer ?
#
loop_
_entity_poly.entity_id
_entity_poly.type
_entity_poly.pdbx_seq_one_letter_code
_entity_poly.pdbx_strand_id
1 'polypeptide(L)'
;MPSFCPVKGRPSLLFVGGEREGRYFLDLARKNGISAEILPPSRFPDDVSKLADKDVIVIGNLPSIAFRDAQMEAMWLFVNQIGGGVLMLGGDRAFGAGGYFNTPVERFSPVNMDPRGKEQRMALVALVDKSG
;
A
#
# COMPACT_ATOMS: atom_id res chain seq x y z
N MET A 1 -3.14 23.35 -27.20
CA MET A 1 -3.23 23.85 -25.81
C MET A 1 -2.09 23.22 -25.03
N PRO A 2 -1.12 23.98 -24.49
CA PRO A 2 -0.11 23.38 -23.63
C PRO A 2 -0.78 23.03 -22.29
N SER A 3 -0.79 21.76 -21.94
CA SER A 3 -1.23 21.26 -20.64
C SER A 3 -0.19 21.68 -19.60
N PHE A 4 -0.62 22.46 -18.61
CA PHE A 4 0.18 22.79 -17.45
C PHE A 4 0.16 21.55 -16.55
N CYS A 5 1.29 20.84 -16.43
CA CYS A 5 1.44 19.79 -15.43
C CYS A 5 1.85 20.49 -14.13
N PRO A 6 0.99 20.53 -13.08
CA PRO A 6 1.43 21.04 -11.80
C PRO A 6 2.59 20.17 -11.34
N VAL A 7 3.69 20.79 -10.96
CA VAL A 7 4.77 20.08 -10.26
C VAL A 7 4.14 19.55 -8.97
N LYS A 8 3.78 18.25 -8.94
CA LYS A 8 3.33 17.57 -7.72
C LYS A 8 4.40 17.88 -6.66
N GLY A 9 3.96 18.35 -5.49
CA GLY A 9 4.86 18.63 -4.36
C GLY A 9 5.65 17.39 -3.96
N ARG A 10 6.41 17.48 -2.85
CA ARG A 10 7.11 16.30 -2.33
C ARG A 10 6.11 15.14 -2.14
N PRO A 11 6.37 13.95 -2.70
CA PRO A 11 5.45 12.83 -2.59
C PRO A 11 5.18 12.50 -1.12
N SER A 12 3.93 12.17 -0.82
CA SER A 12 3.44 11.86 0.52
C SER A 12 3.23 10.36 0.68
N LEU A 13 4.10 9.71 1.45
CA LEU A 13 4.07 8.28 1.73
C LEU A 13 3.40 7.99 3.07
N LEU A 14 2.57 6.95 3.12
CA LEU A 14 2.06 6.38 4.36
C LEU A 14 2.59 4.95 4.53
N PHE A 15 3.46 4.72 5.51
CA PHE A 15 3.91 3.38 5.88
C PHE A 15 2.99 2.78 6.95
N VAL A 16 2.55 1.54 6.72
CA VAL A 16 1.70 0.78 7.62
C VAL A 16 2.41 -0.49 8.03
N GLY A 17 2.79 -0.60 9.31
CA GLY A 17 3.61 -1.71 9.76
C GLY A 17 4.15 -1.56 11.17
N GLY A 18 5.15 -2.38 11.49
CA GLY A 18 5.88 -2.29 12.75
C GLY A 18 6.71 -1.02 12.84
N GLU A 19 6.90 -0.52 14.06
CA GLU A 19 7.68 0.71 14.29
C GLU A 19 9.13 0.59 13.82
N ARG A 20 9.72 -0.61 13.92
CA ARG A 20 11.13 -0.82 13.58
C ARG A 20 11.34 -0.71 12.08
N GLU A 21 10.56 -1.46 11.30
CA GLU A 21 10.57 -1.38 9.83
C GLU A 21 10.18 0.02 9.35
N GLY A 22 9.18 0.62 9.99
CA GLY A 22 8.72 1.97 9.70
C GLY A 22 9.81 3.02 9.90
N ARG A 23 10.64 2.91 10.95
CA ARG A 23 11.77 3.84 11.17
C ARG A 23 12.80 3.75 10.05
N TYR A 24 13.18 2.55 9.62
CA TYR A 24 14.09 2.40 8.48
C TYR A 24 13.52 3.01 7.20
N PHE A 25 12.23 2.80 6.94
CA PHE A 25 11.53 3.40 5.81
C PHE A 25 11.49 4.92 5.90
N LEU A 26 11.16 5.47 7.07
CA LEU A 26 11.09 6.91 7.32
C LEU A 26 12.46 7.57 7.14
N ASP A 27 13.53 6.94 7.63
CA ASP A 27 14.90 7.44 7.46
C ASP A 27 15.31 7.45 5.99
N LEU A 28 14.94 6.42 5.23
CA LEU A 28 15.17 6.36 3.78
C LEU A 28 14.37 7.44 3.04
N ALA A 29 13.09 7.60 3.36
CA ALA A 29 12.23 8.62 2.77
C ALA A 29 12.78 10.03 3.03
N ARG A 30 13.17 10.32 4.28
CA ARG A 30 13.78 11.60 4.68
C ARG A 30 15.07 11.89 3.93
N LYS A 31 15.96 10.90 3.78
CA LYS A 31 17.21 11.05 3.02
C LYS A 31 16.98 11.41 1.55
N ASN A 32 15.86 11.00 0.98
CA ASN A 32 15.47 11.27 -0.40
C ASN A 32 14.53 12.49 -0.53
N GLY A 33 14.30 13.24 0.56
CA GLY A 33 13.43 14.42 0.54
C GLY A 33 11.94 14.09 0.36
N ILE A 34 11.52 12.87 0.69
CA ILE A 34 10.13 12.41 0.58
C ILE A 34 9.42 12.57 1.93
N SER A 35 8.17 13.06 1.92
CA SER A 35 7.35 13.13 3.13
C SER A 35 6.83 11.74 3.45
N ALA A 36 6.99 11.27 4.68
CA ALA A 36 6.53 9.96 5.09
C ALA A 36 5.95 9.98 6.51
N GLU A 37 4.87 9.23 6.71
CA GLU A 37 4.20 8.99 7.99
C GLU A 37 4.20 7.49 8.29
N ILE A 38 4.20 7.12 9.58
CA ILE A 38 4.08 5.73 10.03
C ILE A 38 2.77 5.58 10.80
N LEU A 39 1.96 4.58 10.44
CA LEU A 39 0.81 4.16 11.22
C LEU A 39 0.87 2.66 11.56
N PRO A 40 0.46 2.25 12.77
CA PRO A 40 0.16 0.85 13.01
C PRO A 40 -1.14 0.47 12.26
N PRO A 41 -1.31 -0.81 11.87
CA PRO A 41 -2.50 -1.25 11.12
C PRO A 41 -3.82 -1.00 11.88
N SER A 42 -3.79 -1.05 13.22
CA SER A 42 -4.93 -0.72 14.08
C SER A 42 -5.43 0.72 13.94
N ARG A 43 -4.60 1.64 13.45
CA ARG A 43 -4.94 3.05 13.22
C ARG A 43 -5.11 3.38 11.73
N PHE A 44 -5.04 2.38 10.85
CA PHE A 44 -5.25 2.63 9.42
C PHE A 44 -6.69 3.11 9.15
N PRO A 45 -6.91 4.14 8.31
CA PRO A 45 -8.25 4.64 8.03
C PRO A 45 -9.15 3.59 7.35
N ASP A 46 -10.42 3.59 7.71
CA ASP A 46 -11.51 2.87 7.03
C ASP A 46 -12.29 3.75 6.04
N ASP A 47 -11.88 5.01 5.91
CA ASP A 47 -12.48 6.00 5.01
C ASP A 47 -11.40 6.52 4.06
N VAL A 48 -11.66 6.37 2.75
CA VAL A 48 -10.75 6.78 1.67
C VAL A 48 -10.47 8.28 1.67
N SER A 49 -11.38 9.12 2.18
CA SER A 49 -11.19 10.57 2.26
C SER A 49 -9.98 10.95 3.12
N LYS A 50 -9.68 10.14 4.15
CA LYS A 50 -8.51 10.30 5.03
C LYS A 50 -7.20 9.85 4.40
N LEU A 51 -7.24 9.29 3.20
CA LEU A 51 -6.09 8.87 2.41
C LEU A 51 -5.82 9.84 1.24
N ALA A 52 -6.70 10.82 1.00
CA ALA A 52 -6.62 11.71 -0.16
C ALA A 52 -5.39 12.62 -0.18
N ASP A 53 -4.73 12.84 0.95
CA ASP A 53 -3.48 13.60 1.07
C ASP A 53 -2.22 12.74 0.86
N LYS A 54 -2.39 11.44 0.61
CA LYS A 54 -1.29 10.48 0.38
C LYS A 54 -1.20 10.15 -1.10
N ASP A 55 0.02 10.05 -1.60
CA ASP A 55 0.29 9.57 -2.96
C ASP A 55 0.46 8.06 -2.99
N VAL A 56 1.12 7.49 -1.97
CA VAL A 56 1.44 6.06 -1.92
C VAL A 56 1.31 5.52 -0.50
N ILE A 57 0.68 4.34 -0.38
CA ILE A 57 0.57 3.56 0.85
C ILE A 57 1.51 2.36 0.78
N VAL A 58 2.32 2.15 1.81
CA VAL A 58 3.28 1.04 1.90
C VAL A 58 2.87 0.11 3.02
N ILE A 59 2.58 -1.16 2.72
CA ILE A 59 2.20 -2.19 3.69
C ILE A 59 3.43 -3.06 4.03
N GLY A 60 3.90 -3.03 5.27
CA GLY A 60 5.12 -3.71 5.71
C GLY A 60 4.89 -5.14 6.23
N ASN A 61 4.93 -6.15 5.35
CA ASN A 61 4.80 -7.59 5.69
C ASN A 61 3.78 -7.88 6.80
N LEU A 62 2.55 -7.38 6.63
CA LEU A 62 1.43 -7.55 7.54
C LEU A 62 0.45 -8.58 6.98
N PRO A 63 -0.16 -9.44 7.80
CA PRO A 63 -1.23 -10.34 7.36
C PRO A 63 -2.55 -9.57 7.16
N SER A 64 -3.46 -10.13 6.35
CA SER A 64 -4.78 -9.53 6.07
C SER A 64 -5.58 -9.29 7.36
N ILE A 65 -5.48 -10.19 8.34
CA ILE A 65 -6.15 -10.08 9.64
C ILE A 65 -5.69 -8.89 10.49
N ALA A 66 -4.58 -8.23 10.12
CA ALA A 66 -4.20 -6.96 10.73
C ALA A 66 -5.15 -5.82 10.34
N PHE A 67 -5.94 -6.01 9.27
CA PHE A 67 -6.87 -5.04 8.72
C PHE A 67 -8.31 -5.52 8.86
N ARG A 68 -9.21 -4.57 9.11
CA ARG A 68 -10.65 -4.75 8.97
C ARG A 68 -11.04 -4.71 7.50
N ASP A 69 -12.14 -5.35 7.13
CA ASP A 69 -12.62 -5.33 5.73
C ASP A 69 -12.81 -3.91 5.20
N ALA A 70 -13.35 -3.00 6.01
CA ALA A 70 -13.52 -1.59 5.62
C ALA A 70 -12.19 -0.88 5.33
N GLN A 71 -11.11 -1.23 6.04
CA GLN A 71 -9.77 -0.70 5.78
C GLN A 71 -9.22 -1.22 4.45
N MET A 72 -9.44 -2.49 4.13
CA MET A 72 -9.04 -3.06 2.85
C MET A 72 -9.88 -2.50 1.69
N GLU A 73 -11.18 -2.25 1.89
CA GLU A 73 -12.01 -1.55 0.91
C GLU A 73 -11.54 -0.10 0.71
N ALA A 74 -11.14 0.61 1.76
CA ALA A 74 -10.54 1.94 1.63
C ALA A 74 -9.24 1.92 0.79
N MET A 75 -8.40 0.88 0.91
CA MET A 75 -7.24 0.71 0.03
C MET A 75 -7.64 0.48 -1.43
N TRP A 76 -8.66 -0.35 -1.67
CA TRP A 76 -9.17 -0.59 -3.02
C TRP A 76 -9.72 0.71 -3.65
N LEU A 77 -10.48 1.50 -2.90
CA LEU A 77 -10.97 2.81 -3.31
C LEU A 77 -9.83 3.81 -3.57
N PHE A 78 -8.80 3.80 -2.73
CA PHE A 78 -7.62 4.66 -2.89
C PHE A 78 -6.94 4.42 -4.25
N VAL A 79 -6.75 3.15 -4.63
CA VAL A 79 -6.18 2.80 -5.95
C VAL A 79 -7.14 3.14 -7.08
N ASN A 80 -8.42 2.77 -6.97
CA ASN A 80 -9.34 2.81 -8.10
C ASN A 80 -9.97 4.19 -8.36
N GLN A 81 -10.23 4.97 -7.30
CA GLN A 81 -10.93 6.25 -7.37
C GLN A 81 -9.99 7.44 -7.21
N ILE A 82 -9.04 7.39 -6.26
CA ILE A 82 -8.07 8.48 -6.05
C ILE A 82 -6.89 8.38 -7.02
N GLY A 83 -6.55 7.16 -7.47
CA GLY A 83 -5.38 6.93 -8.33
C GLY A 83 -4.06 6.91 -7.56
N GLY A 84 -4.12 6.68 -6.25
CA GLY A 84 -2.93 6.52 -5.41
C GLY A 84 -2.32 5.12 -5.57
N GLY A 85 -1.03 5.00 -5.23
CA GLY A 85 -0.29 3.74 -5.33
C GLY A 85 -0.32 2.93 -4.03
N VAL A 86 -0.45 1.60 -4.12
CA VAL A 86 -0.23 0.71 -2.98
C VAL A 86 0.98 -0.18 -3.24
N LEU A 87 1.97 -0.12 -2.35
CA LEU A 87 3.15 -0.97 -2.34
C LEU A 87 3.04 -1.95 -1.18
N MET A 88 3.09 -3.26 -1.46
CA MET A 88 3.14 -4.29 -0.43
C MET A 88 4.56 -4.85 -0.34
N LEU A 89 5.15 -4.81 0.85
CA LEU A 89 6.43 -5.47 1.10
C LEU A 89 6.18 -6.96 1.34
N GLY A 90 6.70 -7.78 0.44
CA GLY A 90 6.59 -9.24 0.52
C GLY A 90 7.30 -9.85 1.73
N GLY A 91 6.85 -11.05 2.09
CA GLY A 91 7.38 -11.84 3.20
C GLY A 91 6.47 -13.02 3.51
N ASP A 92 6.75 -13.69 4.61
CA ASP A 92 6.01 -14.84 5.13
C ASP A 92 4.59 -14.52 5.63
N ARG A 93 4.25 -13.23 5.76
CA ARG A 93 2.94 -12.75 6.23
C ARG A 93 2.24 -11.86 5.19
N ALA A 94 2.74 -11.79 3.97
CA ALA A 94 2.15 -10.98 2.89
C ALA A 94 1.47 -11.87 1.83
N PHE A 95 0.63 -11.26 0.98
CA PHE A 95 -0.04 -11.92 -0.15
C PHE A 95 -0.78 -13.21 0.25
N GLY A 96 -0.62 -14.30 -0.51
CA GLY A 96 -1.26 -15.60 -0.22
C GLY A 96 -0.94 -16.14 1.17
N ALA A 97 0.34 -16.10 1.60
CA ALA A 97 0.76 -16.53 2.93
C ALA A 97 0.18 -15.62 4.04
N GLY A 98 -0.07 -14.35 3.71
CA GLY A 98 -0.74 -13.37 4.57
C GLY A 98 -2.25 -13.48 4.63
N GLY A 99 -2.88 -14.39 3.89
CA GLY A 99 -4.34 -14.56 3.88
C GLY A 99 -5.09 -13.46 3.10
N TYR A 100 -4.47 -12.85 2.10
CA TYR A 100 -5.11 -11.84 1.26
C TYR A 100 -5.99 -12.42 0.13
N PHE A 101 -6.06 -13.74 -0.01
CA PHE A 101 -6.98 -14.39 -0.94
C PHE A 101 -8.45 -14.08 -0.59
N ASN A 102 -9.27 -13.80 -1.60
CA ASN A 102 -10.65 -13.34 -1.49
C ASN A 102 -10.83 -12.05 -0.66
N THR A 103 -9.81 -11.20 -0.58
CA THR A 103 -9.91 -9.88 0.09
C THR A 103 -10.03 -8.75 -0.92
N PRO A 104 -10.49 -7.55 -0.52
CA PRO A 104 -10.50 -6.38 -1.40
C PRO A 104 -9.11 -6.02 -1.95
N VAL A 105 -8.04 -6.36 -1.21
CA VAL A 105 -6.65 -6.15 -1.64
C VAL A 105 -6.28 -7.00 -2.85
N GLU A 106 -6.76 -8.24 -2.94
CA GLU A 106 -6.50 -9.11 -4.10
C GLU A 106 -7.06 -8.51 -5.39
N ARG A 107 -8.21 -7.82 -5.32
CA ARG A 107 -8.91 -7.26 -6.49
C ARG A 107 -8.07 -6.24 -7.27
N PHE A 108 -7.14 -5.55 -6.62
CA PHE A 108 -6.24 -4.59 -7.26
C PHE A 108 -4.78 -5.09 -7.34
N SER A 109 -4.48 -6.26 -6.76
CA SER A 109 -3.13 -6.79 -6.75
C SER A 109 -2.77 -7.39 -8.10
N PRO A 110 -1.56 -7.16 -8.63
CA PRO A 110 -1.09 -7.85 -9.84
C PRO A 110 -0.69 -9.31 -9.57
N VAL A 111 -0.76 -9.79 -8.33
CA VAL A 111 -0.43 -11.17 -7.93
C VAL A 111 -1.70 -11.97 -7.75
N ASN A 112 -1.78 -13.12 -8.41
CA ASN A 112 -2.80 -14.11 -8.13
C ASN A 112 -2.48 -14.81 -6.79
N MET A 113 -3.41 -14.76 -5.83
CA MET A 113 -3.20 -15.29 -4.48
C MET A 113 -3.95 -16.60 -4.22
N ASP A 114 -4.45 -17.27 -5.27
CA ASP A 114 -5.14 -18.55 -5.15
C ASP A 114 -4.24 -19.62 -4.51
N PRO A 115 -4.61 -20.17 -3.33
CA PRO A 115 -3.81 -21.16 -2.62
C PRO A 115 -3.66 -22.50 -3.36
N ARG A 116 -4.42 -22.73 -4.44
CA ARG A 116 -4.28 -23.91 -5.31
C ARG A 116 -3.12 -23.78 -6.32
N GLY A 117 -2.55 -22.57 -6.47
CA GLY A 117 -1.34 -22.31 -7.25
C GLY A 117 -0.09 -22.39 -6.38
N LYS A 118 0.89 -23.18 -6.82
CA LYS A 118 2.23 -23.39 -6.23
C LYS A 118 2.70 -22.25 -5.31
N GLU A 119 3.12 -22.60 -4.09
CA GLU A 119 3.88 -21.68 -3.21
C GLU A 119 5.05 -21.05 -3.99
N GLN A 120 4.95 -19.76 -4.28
CA GLN A 120 6.08 -19.00 -4.80
C GLN A 120 6.52 -18.01 -3.73
N ARG A 121 7.68 -18.29 -3.11
CA ARG A 121 8.42 -17.30 -2.32
C ARG A 121 8.93 -16.22 -3.29
N MET A 122 8.12 -15.19 -3.54
CA MET A 122 8.55 -14.01 -4.28
C MET A 122 8.31 -12.75 -3.44
N ALA A 123 9.33 -11.89 -3.37
CA ALA A 123 9.13 -10.49 -3.02
C ALA A 123 8.76 -9.76 -4.31
N LEU A 124 7.50 -9.33 -4.44
CA LEU A 124 7.06 -8.49 -5.54
C LEU A 124 7.01 -7.02 -5.08
N VAL A 125 7.73 -6.14 -5.78
CA VAL A 125 7.52 -4.70 -5.73
C VAL A 125 6.58 -4.36 -6.88
N ALA A 126 5.30 -4.18 -6.58
CA ALA A 126 4.31 -3.73 -7.55
C ALA A 126 4.16 -2.20 -7.44
N LEU A 127 4.43 -1.49 -8.53
CA LEU A 127 4.12 -0.07 -8.67
C LEU A 127 2.82 0.02 -9.48
N VAL A 128 1.71 0.27 -8.81
CA VAL A 128 0.43 0.54 -9.47
C VAL A 128 0.36 2.04 -9.75
N ASP A 129 0.51 2.40 -11.01
CA ASP A 129 0.30 3.76 -11.51
C ASP A 129 -0.99 3.78 -12.32
N LYS A 130 -1.99 4.57 -11.90
CA LYS A 130 -3.17 4.86 -12.71
C LYS A 130 -2.97 6.21 -13.37
N SER A 131 -1.98 6.29 -14.25
CA SER A 131 -1.88 7.36 -15.23
C SER A 131 -2.85 7.06 -16.37
N GLY A 132 -3.90 7.87 -16.46
CA GLY A 132 -4.70 7.99 -17.68
C GLY A 132 -3.95 8.75 -18.74
#